data_AF-A0A923QIL9-F1
#
_entry.id   AF-A0A923QIL9-F1
#
_cell.length_a   1.000
_cell.length_b   1.000
_cell.length_c   1.000
_cell.angle_alpha   90.00
_cell.angle_beta   90.00
_cell.angle_gamma   90.00
#
_symmetry.space_group_name_H-M   'P 1'
#
loop_
_entity.id
_entity.type
_entity.pdbx_description
1 polymer ?
#
loop_
_entity_poly.entity_id
_entity_poly.type
_entity_poly.pdbx_seq_one_letter_code
_entity_poly.pdbx_strand_id
1 'polypeptide(L)' 'MDFVRRAAEIQGRSVSDFLVVSALDAAHRTIEDAQIIKLSIDDQQKFAKALLKPLALSPAMKRALTAHKKLISSKP' A
#
# COMPACT_ATOMS: atom_id res chain seq x y z
N MET A 1 -17.92 -11.70 -24.55
CA MET A 1 -16.50 -12.15 -24.50
C MET A 1 -15.66 -11.59 -25.64
N ASP A 2 -16.24 -10.83 -26.58
CA ASP A 2 -15.56 -10.47 -27.83
C ASP A 2 -14.39 -9.52 -27.61
N PHE A 3 -14.48 -8.61 -26.63
CA PHE A 3 -13.36 -7.76 -26.21
C PHE A 3 -12.18 -8.55 -25.63
N VAL A 4 -12.46 -9.55 -24.80
CA VAL A 4 -11.42 -10.41 -24.20
C VAL A 4 -10.76 -11.27 -25.26
N ARG A 5 -11.56 -11.86 -26.17
CA ARG A 5 -11.04 -12.62 -27.31
C ARG A 5 -10.17 -11.75 -28.19
N ARG A 6 -10.65 -10.56 -28.55
CA ARG A 6 -9.90 -9.61 -29.36
C ARG A 6 -8.60 -9.15 -28.69
N ALA A 7 -8.62 -8.92 -27.38
CA ALA A 7 -7.41 -8.58 -26.63
C ALA A 7 -6.40 -9.74 -26.59
N ALA A 8 -6.88 -10.97 -26.42
CA ALA A 8 -6.04 -12.17 -26.47
C ALA A 8 -5.41 -12.37 -27.86
N GLU A 9 -6.18 -12.17 -28.94
CA GLU A 9 -5.69 -12.18 -30.32
C GLU A 9 -4.61 -11.12 -30.56
N ILE A 10 -4.82 -9.89 -30.10
CA ILE A 10 -3.83 -8.80 -30.21
C ILE A 10 -2.52 -9.16 -29.51
N GLN A 11 -2.58 -9.84 -28.37
CA GLN A 11 -1.39 -10.29 -27.65
C GLN A 11 -0.80 -11.60 -28.17
N GLY A 12 -1.43 -12.25 -29.15
CA GLY A 12 -0.99 -13.54 -29.71
C GLY A 12 -1.14 -14.72 -28.75
N ARG A 13 -2.13 -14.69 -27.85
CA ARG A 13 -2.33 -15.66 -26.78
C ARG A 13 -3.71 -16.29 -26.85
N SER A 14 -3.87 -17.45 -26.21
CA SER A 14 -5.20 -18.02 -25.99
C SER A 14 -6.02 -17.16 -25.02
N VAL A 15 -7.35 -17.22 -25.13
CA VAL A 15 -8.25 -16.50 -24.21
C VAL A 15 -8.02 -16.92 -22.75
N SER A 16 -7.77 -18.22 -22.51
CA SER A 16 -7.51 -18.74 -21.17
C SER A 16 -6.20 -18.18 -20.59
N ASP A 17 -5.12 -18.16 -21.38
CA ASP A 17 -3.84 -17.58 -20.96
C ASP A 17 -3.99 -16.08 -20.67
N PHE A 18 -4.66 -15.35 -21.56
CA PHE A 18 -4.92 -13.92 -21.39
C PHE A 18 -5.69 -13.62 -20.09
N LEU A 19 -6.71 -14.42 -19.77
CA LEU A 19 -7.50 -14.24 -18.55
C LEU A 19 -6.68 -14.51 -17.28
N VAL A 20 -5.88 -15.58 -17.25
CA VAL A 20 -5.02 -15.90 -16.09
C VAL A 20 -4.02 -14.79 -15.84
N VAL A 21 -3.32 -14.33 -16.88
CA VAL A 21 -2.32 -13.25 -16.76
C VAL A 21 -2.99 -11.94 -16.32
N SER A 22 -4.16 -11.61 -16.90
CA SER A 22 -4.89 -10.39 -16.53
C SER A 22 -5.38 -10.43 -15.08
N ALA A 23 -5.85 -11.59 -14.62
CA ALA A 23 -6.27 -11.76 -13.23
C ALA A 23 -5.09 -11.64 -12.26
N LEU A 24 -3.92 -12.19 -12.62
CA LEU A 24 -2.71 -12.08 -11.83
C LEU A 24 -2.20 -10.63 -11.75
N ASP A 25 -2.17 -9.91 -12.87
CA ASP A 25 -1.79 -8.49 -12.91
C ASP A 25 -2.74 -7.63 -12.06
N ALA A 26 -4.05 -7.87 -12.18
CA ALA A 26 -5.04 -7.18 -11.35
C ALA A 26 -4.85 -7.48 -9.85
N ALA A 27 -4.55 -8.72 -9.49
CA ALA A 27 -4.27 -9.12 -8.11
C ALA A 27 -3.01 -8.41 -7.57
N HIS A 28 -1.91 -8.39 -8.33
CA HIS A 28 -0.68 -7.71 -7.94
C HIS A 28 -0.92 -6.21 -7.73
N ARG A 29 -1.56 -5.52 -8.68
CA ARG A 29 -1.87 -4.09 -8.55
C ARG A 29 -2.75 -3.82 -7.33
N THR A 30 -3.74 -4.66 -7.07
CA THR A 30 -4.62 -4.52 -5.91
C THR A 30 -3.85 -4.65 -4.59
N ILE A 31 -2.92 -5.61 -4.51
CA ILE A 31 -2.07 -5.80 -3.32
C ILE A 31 -1.11 -4.62 -3.16
N GLU A 32 -0.44 -4.21 -4.25
CA GLU A 32 0.46 -3.06 -4.25
C GLU A 32 -0.24 -1.78 -3.82
N ASP A 33 -1.40 -1.46 -4.39
CA ASP A 33 -2.14 -0.25 -4.05
C ASP A 33 -2.66 -0.27 -2.61
N ALA A 34 -2.96 -1.45 -2.04
CA ALA A 34 -3.35 -1.59 -0.64
C ALA A 34 -2.17 -1.45 0.35
N GLN A 35 -0.94 -1.72 -0.09
CA GLN A 35 0.23 -1.82 0.78
C GLN A 35 1.26 -0.70 0.59
N ILE A 36 1.27 -0.03 -0.56
CA ILE A 36 2.28 0.95 -0.95
C ILE A 36 1.70 2.36 -0.86
N ILE A 37 2.29 3.19 0.00
CA ILE A 37 2.00 4.62 0.03
C ILE A 37 2.86 5.32 -1.02
N LYS A 38 2.25 5.77 -2.12
CA LYS A 38 2.91 6.57 -3.16
C LYS A 38 2.93 8.04 -2.73
N LEU A 39 4.12 8.55 -2.40
CA LEU A 39 4.33 9.93 -1.97
C LEU A 39 4.73 10.81 -3.16
N SER A 40 4.25 12.07 -3.18
CA SER A 40 4.78 13.10 -4.07
C SER A 40 6.26 13.35 -3.80
N ILE A 41 7.00 13.94 -4.73
CA ILE A 41 8.43 14.24 -4.52
C ILE A 41 8.65 15.12 -3.29
N ASP A 42 7.78 16.12 -3.07
CA ASP A 42 7.87 17.00 -1.90
C ASP A 42 7.62 16.23 -0.59
N ASP A 43 6.63 15.34 -0.58
CA ASP A 43 6.33 14.51 0.59
C ASP A 43 7.41 13.46 0.87
N GLN A 44 8.03 12.90 -0.18
CA GLN A 44 9.19 12.01 -0.04
C GLN A 44 10.34 12.74 0.67
N GLN A 45 10.63 14.00 0.29
CA GLN A 45 11.68 14.78 0.94
C GLN A 45 11.35 15.08 2.40
N LYS A 46 10.10 15.45 2.71
CA LYS A 46 9.66 15.68 4.11
C LYS A 46 9.76 14.41 4.94
N PHE A 47 9.31 13.28 4.38
CA PHE A 47 9.37 11.98 5.03
C PHE A 47 10.82 11.55 5.31
N ALA A 48 11.71 11.65 4.32
CA ALA A 48 13.13 11.34 4.49
C ALA A 48 13.79 12.24 5.55
N LYS A 49 13.51 13.55 5.54
CA LYS A 49 14.00 14.48 6.56
C LYS A 49 13.52 14.10 7.97
N ALA A 50 12.26 13.67 8.10
CA ALA A 50 11.70 13.23 9.37
C ALA A 50 12.32 11.92 9.88
N LEU A 51 12.68 10.99 8.98
CA LEU A 51 13.41 9.77 9.35
C LEU A 51 14.84 10.06 9.82
N LEU A 52 15.55 10.95 9.09
CA LEU A 52 16.93 11.31 9.42
C LEU A 52 17.04 12.17 10.67
N LYS A 53 16.03 13.02 10.93
CA LYS A 53 15.95 13.87 12.12
C LYS A 53 14.57 13.75 12.77
N PRO A 54 14.37 12.72 13.60
CA PRO A 54 13.10 12.52 14.30
C PRO A 54 12.76 13.72 15.18
N LEU A 55 11.53 14.22 15.06
CA LEU A 55 11.02 15.27 15.94
C LEU A 55 10.69 14.69 17.31
N ALA A 56 10.95 15.46 18.37
CA ALA A 56 10.55 15.07 19.71
C ALA A 56 9.02 14.99 19.82
N LEU A 57 8.53 13.99 20.56
CA LEU A 57 7.09 13.83 20.80
C LEU A 57 6.52 15.07 21.51
N SER A 58 5.38 15.55 21.01
CA SER A 58 4.63 16.63 21.66
C SER A 58 4.09 16.17 23.01
N PRO A 59 3.78 17.09 23.94
CA PRO A 59 3.17 16.72 25.22
C PRO A 59 1.88 15.88 25.06
N ALA A 60 1.08 16.15 24.02
CA ALA A 60 -0.12 15.36 23.73
C ALA A 60 0.23 13.92 23.30
N MET A 61 1.23 13.74 22.43
CA MET A 61 1.69 12.42 22.02
C MET A 61 2.26 11.61 23.20
N LYS A 62 3.00 12.26 24.11
CA LYS A 62 3.50 11.63 25.34
C LYS A 62 2.35 11.14 26.23
N ARG A 63 1.30 11.95 26.42
CA ARG A 63 0.10 11.55 27.18
C ARG A 63 -0.62 10.36 26.53
N ALA A 64 -0.78 10.39 25.20
CA ALA A 64 -1.41 9.30 24.45
C ALA A 64 -0.63 7.99 24.60
N LEU A 65 0.71 8.04 24.53
CA LEU A 65 1.57 6.88 24.74
C LEU A 65 1.38 6.28 26.14
N THR A 66 1.33 7.11 27.18
CA THR A 66 1.09 6.66 28.57
C THR A 66 -0.29 6.02 28.72
N ALA A 67 -1.33 6.64 28.15
CA ALA A 67 -2.69 6.11 28.20
C ALA A 67 -2.78 4.74 27.50
N HIS A 68 -2.16 4.61 26.32
CA HIS A 68 -2.12 3.37 25.57
C HIS A 68 -1.38 2.25 26.31
N LYS A 69 -0.21 2.56 26.91
CA LYS A 69 0.55 1.60 27.73
C LYS A 69 -0.29 1.07 28.88
N LYS A 70 -0.98 1.95 29.61
CA LYS A 70 -1.88 1.57 30.71
C LYS A 70 -3.01 0.65 30.23
N LEU A 71 -3.62 0.96 29.08
CA LEU A 71 -4.72 0.19 28.51
C LEU A 71 -4.29 -1.23 28.09
N ILE A 72 -3.11 -1.37 27.46
CA ILE A 72 -2.59 -2.67 27.04
C ILE A 72 -2.13 -3.50 28.25
N SER A 73 -1.46 -2.88 29.23
CA SER A 73 -1.02 -3.60 30.44
C SER A 73 -2.17 -4.00 31.37
N SER A 74 -3.32 -3.32 31.28
CA SER A 74 -4.51 -3.62 32.11
C SER A 74 -5.44 -4.65 31.48
N LYS A 75 -5.15 -5.14 30.27
CA LYS A 75 -5.94 -6.19 29.63
C LYS A 75 -5.45 -7.54 30.16
N PRO A 76 -6.34 -8.41 30.69
CA PRO A 76 -5.96 -9.74 31.17
C PRO A 76 -5.43 -10.63 30.03
#